data_AF-A0A9E0IJ50-F1
#
_entry.id   AF-A0A9E0IJ50-F1
#
_cell.length_a   1.000
_cell.length_b   1.000
_cell.length_c   1.000
_cell.angle_alpha   90.00
_cell.angle_beta   90.00
_cell.angle_gamma   90.00
#
_symmetry.space_group_name_H-M   'P 1'
#
loop_
_entity.id
_entity.type
_entity.pdbx_description
1 polymer ?
#
loop_
_entity_poly.entity_id
_entity_poly.type
_entity_poly.pdbx_seq_one_letter_code
_entity_poly.pdbx_strand_id
1 'polypeptide(L)'
;MSLAGRAATSLLLISLAACGDGDADPDRPDAGPVVDAGPTNHRVDRAGMINLIEGGGFLSVFALIQDGPERPTPIAAAQAGECTVFVRPQPALCSPACTDGVCTAPGTCTPWPANVDVGAITVTGLRQPLRFVPGQFGYEPTPAPGKDLFAPGAAIGVSAPGATGPGFSVGLTGVADLTGGPDASLTLVDGQDTTVRWSAAGSGQIQLGLVVGWHGAPYEALLLCEGPDDGELVVPGGLIADLPRSNGLESHPSWMMRFDRAQVATPAGPLEVVVGSSQFVYFTH
;
A
#
# COMPACT_ATOMS: atom_id res chain seq x y z
N MET A 1 62.94 42.83 22.31
CA MET A 1 62.65 42.52 20.90
C MET A 1 61.41 41.64 20.87
N SER A 2 60.24 42.23 20.61
CA SER A 2 58.95 41.54 20.58
C SER A 2 58.45 41.56 19.13
N LEU A 3 58.25 40.39 18.54
CA LEU A 3 57.79 40.21 17.16
C LEU A 3 56.29 39.92 17.19
N ALA A 4 55.52 40.86 16.64
CA ALA A 4 54.08 40.74 16.44
C ALA A 4 53.78 39.86 15.21
N GLY A 5 53.03 38.77 15.40
CA GLY A 5 52.46 37.96 14.32
C GLY A 5 51.11 38.52 13.89
N ARG A 6 50.99 38.90 12.61
CA ARG A 6 49.73 39.32 11.99
C ARG A 6 48.99 38.08 11.47
N ALA A 7 47.73 37.93 11.86
CA ALA A 7 46.80 36.97 11.26
C ALA A 7 46.32 37.50 9.90
N ALA A 8 46.47 36.68 8.86
CA ALA A 8 45.91 36.94 7.53
C ALA A 8 44.54 36.26 7.44
N THR A 9 43.49 37.05 7.31
CA THR A 9 42.13 36.58 7.06
C THR A 9 41.98 36.32 5.56
N SER A 10 41.94 35.05 5.17
CA SER A 10 41.66 34.63 3.79
C SER A 10 40.17 34.78 3.49
N LEU A 11 39.85 35.67 2.56
CA LEU A 11 38.51 35.83 2.00
C LEU A 11 38.28 34.74 0.94
N LEU A 12 37.35 33.82 1.20
CA LEU A 12 36.94 32.78 0.25
C LEU A 12 35.87 33.36 -0.69
N LEU A 13 36.24 33.61 -1.95
CA LEU A 13 35.31 33.98 -3.03
C LEU A 13 34.66 32.71 -3.57
N ILE A 14 33.33 32.59 -3.40
CA ILE A 14 32.51 31.54 -4.02
C ILE A 14 32.03 32.07 -5.37
N SER A 15 32.59 31.56 -6.45
CA SER A 15 32.12 31.76 -7.82
C SER A 15 30.99 30.77 -8.13
N LEU A 16 29.76 31.28 -8.25
CA LEU A 16 28.65 30.52 -8.82
C LEU A 16 28.83 30.42 -10.35
N ALA A 17 29.06 29.21 -10.84
CA ALA A 17 28.93 28.89 -12.25
C ALA A 17 27.45 28.57 -12.53
N ALA A 18 26.75 29.52 -13.17
CA ALA A 18 25.44 29.28 -13.77
C ALA A 18 25.65 28.85 -15.23
N CYS A 19 25.40 27.57 -15.51
CA CYS A 19 25.32 27.02 -16.87
C CYS A 19 24.03 26.21 -16.97
N GLY A 20 23.17 26.57 -17.92
CA GLY A 20 21.98 25.80 -18.25
C GLY A 20 20.96 26.55 -19.11
N ASP A 21 21.40 27.22 -20.18
CA ASP A 21 20.50 27.59 -21.28
C ASP A 21 20.17 26.31 -22.05
N GLY A 22 18.96 25.78 -21.85
CA GLY A 22 18.39 24.70 -22.64
C GLY A 22 17.15 25.21 -23.34
N ASP A 23 17.17 25.18 -24.68
CA ASP A 23 16.11 25.61 -25.57
C ASP A 23 14.74 25.08 -25.12
N ALA A 24 13.84 26.01 -24.78
CA ALA A 24 12.44 25.72 -24.52
C ALA A 24 11.79 25.32 -25.85
N ASP A 25 11.47 24.03 -25.99
CA ASP A 25 10.58 23.51 -27.01
C ASP A 25 9.16 24.04 -26.75
N PRO A 26 8.63 24.99 -27.55
CA PRO A 26 7.33 25.60 -27.30
C PRO A 26 6.15 24.63 -27.53
N ASP A 27 6.41 23.44 -28.06
CA ASP A 27 5.39 22.43 -28.34
C ASP A 27 5.37 21.28 -27.33
N ARG A 28 6.24 21.30 -26.31
CA ARG A 28 6.18 20.33 -25.21
C ARG A 28 5.29 20.90 -24.10
N PRO A 29 4.05 20.42 -23.91
CA PRO A 29 3.26 20.83 -22.76
C PRO A 29 4.05 20.45 -21.50
N ASP A 30 4.41 21.46 -20.71
CA ASP A 30 4.96 21.26 -19.39
C ASP A 30 4.04 20.27 -18.68
N ALA A 31 4.60 19.13 -18.27
CA ALA A 31 3.96 18.29 -17.28
C ALA A 31 3.82 19.19 -16.06
N GLY A 32 2.62 19.75 -15.89
CA GLY A 32 2.31 20.64 -14.79
C GLY A 32 2.74 19.98 -13.48
N PRO A 33 3.02 20.78 -12.43
CA PRO A 33 3.43 20.24 -11.15
C PRO A 33 2.52 19.07 -10.78
N VAL A 34 3.11 17.87 -10.68
CA VAL A 34 2.40 16.71 -10.15
C VAL A 34 1.89 17.18 -8.80
N VAL A 35 0.57 17.16 -8.64
CA VAL A 35 -0.06 17.45 -7.35
C VAL A 35 0.67 16.58 -6.35
N ASP A 36 1.31 17.19 -5.36
CA ASP A 36 1.94 16.47 -4.25
C ASP A 36 0.93 15.41 -3.81
N ALA A 37 1.27 14.14 -4.04
CA ALA A 37 0.41 13.00 -3.79
C ALA A 37 0.33 12.86 -2.27
N GLY A 38 -0.40 13.77 -1.63
CA GLY A 38 -0.77 13.67 -0.23
C GLY A 38 -1.26 12.25 0.04
N PRO A 39 -0.85 11.66 1.17
CA PRO A 39 -0.31 10.31 1.24
C PRO A 39 -1.23 9.29 0.56
N THR A 40 -0.95 9.02 -0.72
CA THR A 40 -1.51 7.89 -1.48
C THR A 40 -0.84 6.58 -1.09
N ASN A 41 -0.14 6.55 0.06
CA ASN A 41 0.48 5.35 0.60
C ASN A 41 -0.59 4.37 1.09
N HIS A 42 -0.25 3.08 1.14
CA HIS A 42 -1.04 2.09 1.89
C HIS A 42 -1.32 2.59 3.30
N ARG A 43 -2.61 2.71 3.59
CA ARG A 43 -3.12 3.16 4.87
C ARG A 43 -3.28 1.97 5.80
N VAL A 44 -2.30 1.78 6.68
CA VAL A 44 -2.42 0.83 7.80
C VAL A 44 -3.51 1.25 8.81
N ASP A 45 -3.98 2.50 8.72
CA ASP A 45 -5.04 3.11 9.52
C ASP A 45 -6.41 3.16 8.79
N ARG A 46 -6.61 2.39 7.72
CA ARG A 46 -7.90 2.33 7.03
C ARG A 46 -8.98 1.64 7.87
N ALA A 47 -10.19 2.20 7.84
CA ALA A 47 -11.37 1.63 8.50
C ALA A 47 -12.14 0.66 7.60
N GLY A 48 -11.71 0.50 6.35
CA GLY A 48 -12.28 -0.47 5.43
C GLY A 48 -11.50 -0.55 4.15
N MET A 49 -11.78 -1.59 3.37
CA MET A 49 -11.23 -1.80 2.05
C MET A 49 -12.23 -2.47 1.11
N ILE A 50 -12.18 -2.10 -0.16
CA ILE A 50 -12.89 -2.75 -1.27
C ILE A 50 -11.85 -3.11 -2.31
N ASN A 51 -11.64 -4.40 -2.50
CA ASN A 51 -10.67 -4.92 -3.46
C ASN A 51 -11.39 -5.46 -4.69
N LEU A 52 -10.94 -5.01 -5.86
CA LEU A 52 -11.27 -5.53 -7.18
C LEU A 52 -9.96 -5.91 -7.85
N ILE A 53 -9.33 -6.99 -7.38
CA ILE A 53 -7.98 -7.37 -7.79
C ILE A 53 -8.00 -8.72 -8.51
N GLU A 54 -7.51 -8.74 -9.74
CA GLU A 54 -7.32 -9.94 -10.57
C GLU A 54 -5.84 -10.37 -10.67
N GLY A 55 -5.55 -11.48 -11.35
CA GLY A 55 -4.18 -11.95 -11.60
C GLY A 55 -3.61 -12.98 -10.62
N GLY A 56 -2.33 -13.35 -10.83
CA GLY A 56 -1.45 -13.91 -9.78
C GLY A 56 -1.77 -15.30 -9.23
N GLY A 57 -2.80 -15.96 -9.72
CA GLY A 57 -3.30 -17.21 -9.15
C GLY A 57 -4.31 -17.02 -8.02
N PHE A 58 -4.62 -15.79 -7.60
CA PHE A 58 -5.64 -15.50 -6.60
C PHE A 58 -6.46 -14.27 -6.95
N LEU A 59 -7.77 -14.48 -7.09
CA LEU A 59 -8.74 -13.41 -7.29
C LEU A 59 -9.11 -12.83 -5.91
N SER A 60 -8.79 -11.55 -5.68
CA SER A 60 -9.09 -10.85 -4.43
C SER A 60 -10.21 -9.84 -4.68
N VAL A 61 -11.45 -10.34 -4.55
CA VAL A 61 -12.68 -9.56 -4.76
C VAL A 61 -13.52 -9.65 -3.49
N PHE A 62 -13.35 -8.68 -2.59
CA PHE A 62 -14.07 -8.62 -1.33
C PHE A 62 -14.21 -7.17 -0.87
N ALA A 63 -15.12 -6.94 0.07
CA ALA A 63 -15.27 -5.66 0.73
C ALA A 63 -15.45 -5.85 2.24
N LEU A 64 -14.76 -5.01 3.02
CA LEU A 64 -14.83 -4.96 4.47
C LEU A 64 -14.92 -3.48 4.87
N ILE A 65 -15.94 -3.11 5.63
CA ILE A 65 -16.14 -1.74 6.11
C ILE A 65 -16.41 -1.85 7.60
N GLN A 66 -15.62 -1.15 8.41
CA GLN A 66 -15.63 -1.26 9.86
C GLN A 66 -15.77 0.11 10.53
N ASP A 67 -16.06 0.09 11.82
CA ASP A 67 -16.22 1.28 12.67
C ASP A 67 -14.88 1.85 13.20
N GLY A 68 -13.75 1.31 12.72
CA GLY A 68 -12.42 1.82 12.97
C GLY A 68 -11.34 0.98 12.28
N PRO A 69 -10.07 1.39 12.38
CA PRO A 69 -8.96 0.65 11.80
C PRO A 69 -8.66 -0.65 12.55
N GLU A 70 -7.94 -1.54 11.86
CA GLU A 70 -7.40 -2.76 12.46
C GLU A 70 -6.55 -2.44 13.70
N ARG A 71 -6.61 -3.34 14.70
CA ARG A 71 -5.96 -3.19 16.01
C ARG A 71 -5.01 -4.34 16.33
N PRO A 72 -3.85 -4.09 16.95
CA PRO A 72 -3.20 -2.78 17.04
C PRO A 72 -2.82 -2.30 15.64
N THR A 73 -2.96 -1.00 15.40
CA THR A 73 -2.59 -0.38 14.14
C THR A 73 -1.07 -0.48 13.96
N PRO A 74 -0.59 -1.02 12.82
CA PRO A 74 0.83 -1.02 12.49
C PRO A 74 1.43 0.39 12.52
N ILE A 75 2.70 0.50 12.90
CA ILE A 75 3.43 1.77 12.96
C ILE A 75 4.62 1.72 12.00
N ALA A 76 4.92 2.84 11.35
CA ALA A 76 6.12 2.97 10.53
C ALA A 76 7.36 2.92 11.44
N ALA A 77 8.23 1.93 11.23
CA ALA A 77 9.47 1.74 11.96
C ALA A 77 10.67 2.39 11.24
N ALA A 78 10.70 2.30 9.90
CA ALA A 78 11.74 2.85 9.07
C ALA A 78 11.18 3.21 7.68
N GLN A 79 11.79 4.19 7.01
CA GLN A 79 11.44 4.59 5.65
C GLN A 79 12.68 5.00 4.89
N ALA A 80 12.79 4.55 3.65
CA ALA A 80 13.84 4.96 2.72
C ALA A 80 13.29 4.89 1.29
N GLY A 81 13.42 5.98 0.53
CA GLY A 81 12.86 6.09 -0.81
C GLY A 81 11.34 5.86 -0.81
N GLU A 82 10.90 4.98 -1.71
CA GLU A 82 9.51 4.57 -1.91
C GLU A 82 9.02 3.51 -0.91
N CYS A 83 9.90 3.06 -0.01
CA CYS A 83 9.66 1.93 0.87
C CYS A 83 9.52 2.34 2.33
N THR A 84 8.57 1.73 3.02
CA THR A 84 8.34 1.86 4.46
C THR A 84 8.25 0.46 5.09
N VAL A 85 8.94 0.27 6.21
CA VAL A 85 8.75 -0.89 7.08
C VAL A 85 7.73 -0.52 8.13
N PHE A 86 6.60 -1.23 8.14
CA PHE A 86 5.61 -1.18 9.19
C PHE A 86 5.81 -2.37 10.13
N VAL A 87 5.78 -2.11 11.43
CA VAL A 87 5.79 -3.16 12.45
C VAL A 87 4.50 -3.09 13.25
N ARG A 88 3.99 -4.26 13.61
CA ARG A 88 2.89 -4.33 14.56
C ARG A 88 3.45 -4.09 15.96
N PRO A 89 2.91 -3.15 16.75
CA PRO A 89 3.28 -3.03 18.15
C PRO A 89 3.09 -4.38 18.85
N GLN A 90 4.07 -4.81 19.64
CA GLN A 90 3.95 -6.08 20.37
C GLN A 90 2.65 -6.05 21.18
N PRO A 91 1.74 -7.03 20.98
CA PRO A 91 0.50 -7.05 21.74
C PRO A 91 0.87 -7.15 23.21
N ALA A 92 0.21 -6.34 24.03
CA ALA A 92 0.39 -6.49 25.46
C ALA A 92 -0.09 -7.89 25.88
N LEU A 93 0.44 -8.40 26.99
CA LEU A 93 -0.07 -9.64 27.56
C LEU A 93 -1.25 -9.31 28.47
N CYS A 94 -2.40 -9.91 28.19
CA CYS A 94 -3.58 -9.84 29.04
C CYS A 94 -3.74 -11.17 29.79
N SER A 95 -4.04 -11.09 31.09
CA SER A 95 -4.36 -12.25 31.93
C SER A 95 -5.65 -11.95 32.71
N PRO A 96 -6.79 -12.59 32.39
CA PRO A 96 -6.96 -13.61 31.34
C PRO A 96 -6.81 -13.04 29.93
N ALA A 97 -6.62 -13.92 28.94
CA ALA A 97 -6.61 -13.54 27.53
C ALA A 97 -7.96 -12.90 27.13
N CYS A 98 -7.94 -11.98 26.16
CA CYS A 98 -9.15 -11.33 25.67
C CYS A 98 -10.05 -12.33 24.92
N THR A 99 -11.34 -12.39 25.29
CA THR A 99 -12.32 -13.27 24.63
C THR A 99 -12.87 -12.67 23.33
N ASP A 100 -13.01 -11.35 23.27
CA ASP A 100 -13.61 -10.63 22.14
C ASP A 100 -12.87 -9.31 21.89
N GLY A 101 -11.61 -9.42 21.46
CA GLY A 101 -10.75 -8.28 21.21
C GLY A 101 -9.27 -8.62 21.21
N VAL A 102 -8.46 -7.57 21.26
CA VAL A 102 -7.01 -7.64 21.31
C VAL A 102 -6.48 -6.88 22.53
N CYS A 103 -5.39 -7.38 23.09
CA CYS A 103 -4.73 -6.71 24.21
C CYS A 103 -3.84 -5.58 23.68
N THR A 104 -4.26 -4.34 23.91
CA THR A 104 -3.54 -3.14 23.42
C THR A 104 -2.65 -2.52 24.49
N ALA A 105 -2.91 -2.82 25.76
CA ALA A 105 -2.08 -2.48 26.90
C ALA A 105 -2.21 -3.58 27.98
N PRO A 106 -1.25 -3.73 28.92
CA PRO A 106 -1.30 -4.78 29.93
C PRO A 106 -2.64 -4.78 30.69
N GLY A 107 -3.36 -5.91 30.63
CA GLY A 107 -4.69 -6.06 31.25
C GLY A 107 -5.83 -5.28 30.59
N THR A 108 -5.60 -4.63 29.45
CA THR A 108 -6.62 -3.85 28.72
C THR A 108 -7.00 -4.54 27.41
N CYS A 109 -8.18 -5.14 27.40
CA CYS A 109 -8.78 -5.70 26.19
C CYS A 109 -9.55 -4.63 25.43
N THR A 110 -9.17 -4.42 24.17
CA THR A 110 -9.86 -3.52 23.25
C THR A 110 -10.64 -4.34 22.23
N PRO A 111 -11.94 -4.09 22.02
CA PRO A 111 -12.73 -4.82 21.04
C PRO A 111 -12.15 -4.73 19.63
N TRP A 112 -12.39 -5.76 18.83
CA TRP A 112 -12.14 -5.70 17.38
C TRP A 112 -13.06 -4.67 16.73
N PRO A 113 -12.64 -4.03 15.61
CA PRO A 113 -13.55 -3.19 14.84
C PRO A 113 -14.77 -4.00 14.37
N ALA A 114 -15.95 -3.41 14.51
CA ALA A 114 -17.20 -4.03 14.11
C ALA A 114 -17.52 -3.69 12.64
N ASN A 115 -18.14 -4.64 11.93
CA ASN A 115 -18.62 -4.39 10.56
C ASN A 115 -19.72 -3.33 10.54
N VAL A 116 -19.65 -2.43 9.57
CA VAL A 116 -20.61 -1.35 9.35
C VAL A 116 -21.42 -1.61 8.08
N ASP A 117 -22.74 -1.52 8.19
CA ASP A 117 -23.66 -1.67 7.07
C ASP A 117 -23.83 -0.34 6.32
N VAL A 118 -23.42 -0.29 5.05
CA VAL A 118 -23.59 0.84 4.13
C VAL A 118 -24.60 0.52 3.03
N GLY A 119 -25.35 -0.58 3.17
CA GLY A 119 -26.20 -1.15 2.14
C GLY A 119 -25.41 -1.88 1.06
N ALA A 120 -26.11 -2.39 0.05
CA ALA A 120 -25.46 -3.09 -1.06
C ALA A 120 -24.54 -2.16 -1.85
N ILE A 121 -23.27 -2.53 -1.98
CA ILE A 121 -22.26 -1.80 -2.76
C ILE A 121 -22.42 -2.22 -4.22
N THR A 122 -22.62 -1.27 -5.12
CA THR A 122 -22.72 -1.50 -6.57
C THR A 122 -21.41 -1.14 -7.24
N VAL A 123 -20.93 -2.02 -8.13
CA VAL A 123 -19.77 -1.78 -8.98
C VAL A 123 -20.20 -1.74 -10.45
N THR A 124 -19.72 -0.72 -11.16
CA THR A 124 -19.96 -0.49 -12.58
C THR A 124 -18.64 -0.44 -13.36
N GLY A 125 -18.70 -0.62 -14.68
CA GLY A 125 -17.51 -0.63 -15.54
C GLY A 125 -16.77 -1.97 -15.62
N LEU A 126 -17.19 -2.96 -14.82
CA LEU A 126 -16.69 -4.34 -14.90
C LEU A 126 -17.25 -5.08 -16.14
N ARG A 127 -16.55 -6.13 -16.57
CA ARG A 127 -17.01 -7.05 -17.63
C ARG A 127 -18.25 -7.84 -17.22
N GLN A 128 -18.34 -8.14 -15.92
CA GLN A 128 -19.49 -8.76 -15.29
C GLN A 128 -20.02 -7.83 -14.21
N PRO A 129 -21.32 -7.46 -14.22
CA PRO A 129 -21.91 -6.66 -13.15
C PRO A 129 -21.71 -7.33 -11.80
N LEU A 130 -21.26 -6.55 -10.81
CA LEU A 130 -20.98 -7.04 -9.46
C LEU A 130 -21.66 -6.15 -8.42
N ARG A 131 -22.19 -6.77 -7.38
CA ARG A 131 -22.57 -6.10 -6.14
C ARG A 131 -21.91 -6.78 -4.97
N PHE A 132 -21.57 -6.04 -3.94
CA PHE A 132 -21.24 -6.62 -2.64
C PHE A 132 -22.45 -6.49 -1.73
N VAL A 133 -22.89 -7.61 -1.16
CA VAL A 133 -24.02 -7.66 -0.22
C VAL A 133 -23.51 -7.94 1.20
N PRO A 134 -24.12 -7.39 2.26
CA PRO A 134 -23.73 -7.71 3.62
C PRO A 134 -23.76 -9.22 3.90
N GLY A 135 -22.67 -9.74 4.47
CA GLY A 135 -22.47 -11.13 4.86
C GLY A 135 -21.92 -11.25 6.28
N GLN A 136 -21.56 -12.47 6.70
CA GLN A 136 -21.13 -12.73 8.09
C GLN A 136 -19.81 -12.02 8.45
N PHE A 137 -18.87 -11.96 7.50
CA PHE A 137 -17.51 -11.49 7.72
C PHE A 137 -17.17 -10.20 6.94
N GLY A 138 -18.19 -9.42 6.57
CA GLY A 138 -18.04 -8.23 5.74
C GLY A 138 -19.06 -8.25 4.62
N TYR A 139 -18.64 -7.96 3.40
CA TYR A 139 -19.52 -8.05 2.23
C TYR A 139 -19.04 -9.11 1.24
N GLU A 140 -20.02 -9.81 0.66
CA GLU A 140 -19.79 -10.90 -0.27
C GLU A 140 -20.12 -10.48 -1.71
N PRO A 141 -19.25 -10.76 -2.69
CA PRO A 141 -19.52 -10.48 -4.09
C PRO A 141 -20.68 -11.35 -4.61
N THR A 142 -21.64 -10.71 -5.28
CA THR A 142 -22.80 -11.36 -5.90
C THR A 142 -23.03 -10.80 -7.30
N PRO A 143 -23.06 -11.65 -8.35
CA PRO A 143 -22.70 -13.07 -8.35
C PRO A 143 -21.21 -13.31 -8.05
N ALA A 144 -20.80 -14.57 -7.95
CA ALA A 144 -19.38 -14.92 -7.87
C ALA A 144 -18.60 -14.30 -9.06
N PRO A 145 -17.46 -13.64 -8.80
CA PRO A 145 -16.74 -12.91 -9.82
C PRO A 145 -15.98 -13.84 -10.78
N GLY A 146 -15.87 -13.42 -12.04
CA GLY A 146 -14.98 -14.05 -13.02
C GLY A 146 -13.50 -13.73 -12.76
N LYS A 147 -12.60 -14.38 -13.52
CA LYS A 147 -11.15 -14.16 -13.41
C LYS A 147 -10.65 -12.89 -14.11
N ASP A 148 -11.42 -12.40 -15.08
CA ASP A 148 -11.16 -11.19 -15.88
C ASP A 148 -12.28 -10.18 -15.53
N LEU A 149 -11.96 -9.25 -14.64
CA LEU A 149 -12.89 -8.35 -13.99
C LEU A 149 -13.16 -7.10 -14.83
N PHE A 150 -12.13 -6.53 -15.45
CA PHE A 150 -12.22 -5.25 -16.17
C PHE A 150 -11.28 -5.19 -17.38
N ALA A 151 -11.48 -4.19 -18.23
CA ALA A 151 -10.52 -3.87 -19.28
C ALA A 151 -9.53 -2.81 -18.78
N PRO A 152 -8.27 -2.80 -19.24
CA PRO A 152 -7.34 -1.70 -18.97
C PRO A 152 -7.94 -0.38 -19.47
N GLY A 153 -7.88 0.67 -18.63
CA GLY A 153 -8.47 1.98 -18.90
C GLY A 153 -9.99 2.08 -18.69
N ALA A 154 -10.68 0.99 -18.27
CA ALA A 154 -12.12 1.05 -18.03
C ALA A 154 -12.45 2.00 -16.88
N ALA A 155 -13.44 2.88 -17.05
CA ALA A 155 -13.94 3.71 -15.95
C ALA A 155 -14.76 2.83 -14.99
N ILE A 156 -14.25 2.63 -13.77
CA ILE A 156 -14.87 1.81 -12.73
C ILE A 156 -15.53 2.73 -11.70
N GLY A 157 -16.82 2.52 -11.46
CA GLY A 157 -17.56 3.25 -10.42
C GLY A 157 -17.95 2.33 -9.28
N VAL A 158 -17.66 2.73 -8.04
CA VAL A 158 -18.04 2.01 -6.82
C VAL A 158 -18.90 2.92 -5.95
N SER A 159 -20.10 2.46 -5.57
CA SER A 159 -21.03 3.26 -4.78
C SER A 159 -21.86 2.43 -3.81
N ALA A 160 -22.20 3.01 -2.66
CA ALA A 160 -23.14 2.44 -1.70
C ALA A 160 -24.14 3.51 -1.25
N PRO A 161 -25.43 3.17 -1.09
CA PRO A 161 -26.47 4.14 -0.72
C PRO A 161 -26.35 4.64 0.73
N GLY A 162 -25.65 3.90 1.59
CA GLY A 162 -25.67 4.06 3.04
C GLY A 162 -26.75 3.20 3.68
N ALA A 163 -26.54 2.86 4.96
CA ALA A 163 -27.51 2.21 5.82
C ALA A 163 -27.30 2.67 7.27
N THR A 164 -26.73 1.84 8.15
CA THR A 164 -26.32 2.29 9.49
C THR A 164 -25.04 3.12 9.45
N GLY A 165 -24.19 2.87 8.45
CA GLY A 165 -23.07 3.71 8.04
C GLY A 165 -23.41 4.65 6.87
N PRO A 166 -22.53 5.64 6.60
CA PRO A 166 -22.74 6.60 5.53
C PRO A 166 -22.63 5.97 4.14
N GLY A 167 -23.39 6.50 3.18
CA GLY A 167 -23.21 6.17 1.76
C GLY A 167 -21.96 6.81 1.17
N PHE A 168 -21.53 6.32 0.01
CA PHE A 168 -20.38 6.86 -0.71
C PHE A 168 -20.46 6.59 -2.21
N SER A 169 -19.64 7.31 -2.98
CA SER A 169 -19.41 7.07 -4.40
C SER A 169 -17.99 7.47 -4.77
N VAL A 170 -17.30 6.64 -5.55
CA VAL A 170 -15.93 6.89 -5.99
C VAL A 170 -15.67 6.28 -7.37
N GLY A 171 -14.81 6.92 -8.15
CA GLY A 171 -14.40 6.47 -9.48
C GLY A 171 -12.93 6.06 -9.49
N LEU A 172 -12.61 5.01 -10.25
CA LEU A 172 -11.27 4.46 -10.48
C LEU A 172 -11.13 4.09 -11.96
N THR A 173 -9.93 3.68 -12.34
CA THR A 173 -9.58 3.21 -13.68
C THR A 173 -9.07 1.77 -13.62
N GLY A 174 -9.59 0.91 -14.49
CA GLY A 174 -9.05 -0.44 -14.70
C GLY A 174 -7.57 -0.38 -15.12
N VAL A 175 -6.74 -1.24 -14.56
CA VAL A 175 -5.31 -1.31 -14.90
C VAL A 175 -4.99 -2.44 -15.87
N ALA A 176 -3.83 -2.39 -16.51
CA ALA A 176 -3.32 -3.50 -17.29
C ALA A 176 -2.80 -4.64 -16.41
N ASP A 177 -2.80 -5.86 -16.92
CA ASP A 177 -2.25 -7.02 -16.23
C ASP A 177 -0.78 -6.81 -15.82
N LEU A 178 -0.47 -7.08 -14.55
CA LEU A 178 0.92 -7.09 -14.10
C LEU A 178 1.66 -8.25 -14.76
N THR A 179 2.65 -7.95 -15.58
CA THR A 179 3.49 -8.93 -16.28
C THR A 179 4.96 -8.73 -15.96
N GLY A 180 5.70 -9.81 -15.71
CA GLY A 180 7.03 -9.75 -15.09
C GLY A 180 6.92 -9.67 -13.57
N GLY A 181 7.91 -9.07 -12.91
CA GLY A 181 8.04 -9.11 -11.46
C GLY A 181 9.09 -10.14 -11.01
N PRO A 182 9.30 -10.33 -9.70
CA PRO A 182 10.26 -11.30 -9.23
C PRO A 182 9.76 -12.72 -9.54
N ASP A 183 10.56 -13.48 -10.29
CA ASP A 183 10.25 -14.87 -10.65
C ASP A 183 10.22 -15.76 -9.41
N ALA A 184 9.02 -16.02 -8.87
CA ALA A 184 8.68 -17.00 -7.83
C ALA A 184 9.46 -16.93 -6.49
N SER A 185 10.59 -16.24 -6.38
CA SER A 185 11.33 -16.01 -5.13
C SER A 185 12.24 -14.78 -5.24
N LEU A 186 11.96 -13.75 -4.47
CA LEU A 186 12.81 -12.57 -4.27
C LEU A 186 13.84 -12.86 -3.17
N THR A 187 15.14 -12.84 -3.49
CA THR A 187 16.19 -12.96 -2.47
C THR A 187 16.59 -11.58 -1.97
N LEU A 188 16.41 -11.34 -0.68
CA LEU A 188 16.81 -10.13 0.02
C LEU A 188 18.16 -10.36 0.70
N VAL A 189 19.06 -9.38 0.64
CA VAL A 189 20.36 -9.44 1.31
C VAL A 189 20.56 -8.17 2.13
N ASP A 190 20.88 -8.32 3.41
CA ASP A 190 21.12 -7.19 4.30
C ASP A 190 22.14 -6.20 3.74
N GLY A 191 21.79 -4.92 3.78
CA GLY A 191 22.66 -3.84 3.31
C GLY A 191 22.85 -3.79 1.79
N GLN A 192 22.19 -4.65 1.02
CA GLN A 192 22.22 -4.63 -0.44
C GLN A 192 20.86 -4.22 -0.99
N ASP A 193 20.84 -3.16 -1.80
CA ASP A 193 19.64 -2.75 -2.52
C ASP A 193 19.17 -3.89 -3.43
N THR A 194 17.87 -4.15 -3.42
CA THR A 194 17.24 -5.15 -4.27
C THR A 194 16.37 -4.47 -5.30
N THR A 195 16.75 -4.59 -6.58
CA THR A 195 15.96 -4.07 -7.69
C THR A 195 14.93 -5.09 -8.17
N VAL A 196 13.66 -4.70 -8.17
CA VAL A 196 12.54 -5.47 -8.74
C VAL A 196 12.14 -4.84 -10.07
N ARG A 197 11.97 -5.65 -11.12
CA ARG A 197 11.64 -5.19 -12.48
C ARG A 197 10.38 -5.86 -13.01
N TRP A 198 9.62 -5.12 -13.81
CA TRP A 198 8.42 -5.62 -14.49
C TRP A 198 8.25 -4.92 -15.84
N SER A 199 7.26 -5.36 -16.63
CA SER A 199 6.90 -4.65 -17.86
C SER A 199 5.95 -3.51 -17.53
N ALA A 200 6.44 -2.27 -17.64
CA ALA A 200 5.63 -1.07 -17.43
C ALA A 200 4.44 -1.02 -18.40
N ALA A 201 3.27 -0.62 -17.92
CA ALA A 201 2.11 -0.33 -18.75
C ALA A 201 1.88 1.18 -18.96
N GLY A 202 2.63 2.03 -18.24
CA GLY A 202 2.58 3.49 -18.37
C GLY A 202 1.37 4.14 -17.71
N SER A 203 0.59 3.38 -16.92
CA SER A 203 -0.58 3.88 -16.18
C SER A 203 -0.78 3.10 -14.89
N GLY A 204 -1.22 3.78 -13.83
CA GLY A 204 -1.40 3.21 -12.50
C GLY A 204 -0.16 3.34 -11.62
N GLN A 205 -0.21 2.66 -10.48
CA GLN A 205 0.86 2.58 -9.49
C GLN A 205 1.28 1.14 -9.29
N ILE A 206 2.47 0.94 -8.72
CA ILE A 206 3.01 -0.35 -8.34
C ILE A 206 3.15 -0.41 -6.83
N GLN A 207 2.75 -1.53 -6.23
CA GLN A 207 2.92 -1.82 -4.82
C GLN A 207 3.63 -3.18 -4.69
N LEU A 208 4.73 -3.20 -3.95
CA LEU A 208 5.39 -4.41 -3.49
C LEU A 208 5.17 -4.52 -1.97
N GLY A 209 4.45 -5.55 -1.53
CA GLY A 209 4.23 -5.85 -0.12
C GLY A 209 4.91 -7.16 0.29
N LEU A 210 5.91 -7.07 1.16
CA LEU A 210 6.60 -8.24 1.75
C LEU A 210 6.16 -8.38 3.20
N VAL A 211 5.41 -9.45 3.47
CA VAL A 211 4.75 -9.67 4.76
C VAL A 211 5.53 -10.69 5.59
N VAL A 212 5.81 -10.34 6.85
CA VAL A 212 6.45 -11.22 7.82
C VAL A 212 5.45 -11.61 8.90
N GLY A 213 5.41 -12.89 9.24
CA GLY A 213 4.55 -13.46 10.28
C GLY A 213 3.89 -14.76 9.84
N TRP A 214 3.07 -15.34 10.72
CA TRP A 214 2.40 -16.62 10.50
C TRP A 214 0.99 -16.45 9.94
N HIS A 215 0.64 -17.29 8.96
CA HIS A 215 -0.68 -17.35 8.36
C HIS A 215 -1.74 -17.75 9.39
N GLY A 216 -2.67 -16.82 9.69
CA GLY A 216 -3.71 -17.01 10.71
C GLY A 216 -3.48 -16.17 11.99
N ALA A 217 -2.35 -15.49 12.10
CA ALA A 217 -2.15 -14.39 13.04
C ALA A 217 -2.05 -13.05 12.28
N PRO A 218 -2.33 -11.91 12.92
CA PRO A 218 -1.96 -10.62 12.36
C PRO A 218 -0.46 -10.60 12.04
N TYR A 219 -0.06 -10.01 10.91
CA TYR A 219 1.34 -9.96 10.52
C TYR A 219 2.19 -9.19 11.55
N GLU A 220 3.46 -9.58 11.69
CA GLU A 220 4.44 -8.99 12.60
C GLU A 220 5.06 -7.73 12.00
N ALA A 221 5.40 -7.80 10.70
CA ALA A 221 5.92 -6.68 9.93
C ALA A 221 5.48 -6.74 8.47
N LEU A 222 5.51 -5.58 7.82
CA LEU A 222 5.24 -5.38 6.41
C LEU A 222 6.28 -4.41 5.86
N LEU A 223 7.15 -4.87 4.96
CA LEU A 223 7.89 -3.95 4.09
C LEU A 223 7.00 -3.66 2.89
N LEU A 224 6.67 -2.40 2.71
CA LEU A 224 5.83 -1.95 1.62
C LEU A 224 6.55 -0.88 0.82
N CYS A 225 6.64 -1.09 -0.48
CA CYS A 225 7.11 -0.09 -1.42
C CYS A 225 6.00 0.29 -2.40
N GLU A 226 5.87 1.58 -2.67
CA GLU A 226 4.92 2.08 -3.67
C GLU A 226 5.56 3.15 -4.56
N GLY A 227 5.39 2.99 -5.87
CA GLY A 227 5.98 3.86 -6.87
C GLY A 227 5.15 3.93 -8.15
N PRO A 228 5.55 4.76 -9.13
CA PRO A 228 4.92 4.79 -10.44
C PRO A 228 5.12 3.45 -11.19
N ASP A 229 4.23 3.15 -12.15
CA ASP A 229 4.40 2.01 -13.06
C ASP A 229 5.41 2.31 -14.18
N ASP A 230 6.69 2.47 -13.81
CA ASP A 230 7.80 2.82 -14.71
C ASP A 230 8.73 1.64 -15.06
N GLY A 231 8.48 0.46 -14.49
CA GLY A 231 9.16 -0.79 -14.81
C GLY A 231 10.23 -1.20 -13.80
N GLU A 232 10.51 -0.39 -12.77
CA GLU A 232 11.53 -0.68 -11.77
C GLU A 232 11.19 -0.11 -10.38
N LEU A 233 11.48 -0.89 -9.33
CA LEU A 233 11.39 -0.44 -7.94
C LEU A 233 12.61 -0.95 -7.19
N VAL A 234 13.20 -0.09 -6.36
CA VAL A 234 14.36 -0.45 -5.54
C VAL A 234 13.93 -0.57 -4.08
N VAL A 235 14.16 -1.75 -3.50
CA VAL A 235 14.05 -1.98 -2.06
C VAL A 235 15.40 -1.66 -1.41
N PRO A 236 15.52 -0.60 -0.58
CA PRO A 236 16.80 -0.22 0.01
C PRO A 236 17.34 -1.28 0.97
N GLY A 237 18.62 -1.60 0.85
CA GLY A 237 19.31 -2.62 1.66
C GLY A 237 19.29 -2.34 3.16
N GLY A 238 19.21 -1.06 3.55
CA GLY A 238 19.05 -0.66 4.95
C GLY A 238 17.71 -1.12 5.54
N LEU A 239 16.61 -1.01 4.77
CA LEU A 239 15.30 -1.48 5.22
C LEU A 239 15.22 -3.00 5.29
N ILE A 240 15.95 -3.69 4.41
CA ILE A 240 16.06 -5.15 4.44
C ILE A 240 16.70 -5.59 5.76
N ALA A 241 17.77 -4.93 6.21
CA ALA A 241 18.41 -5.25 7.48
C ALA A 241 17.49 -5.03 8.70
N ASP A 242 16.55 -4.08 8.61
CA ASP A 242 15.58 -3.76 9.66
C ASP A 242 14.33 -4.66 9.64
N LEU A 243 14.12 -5.43 8.56
CA LEU A 243 12.96 -6.31 8.42
C LEU A 243 13.10 -7.53 9.35
N PRO A 244 12.11 -7.83 10.21
CA PRO A 244 12.13 -9.05 11.01
C PRO A 244 12.22 -10.31 10.13
N ARG A 245 12.96 -11.31 10.59
CA ARG A 245 13.12 -12.58 9.87
C ARG A 245 11.83 -13.38 9.93
N SER A 246 11.39 -13.89 8.78
CA SER A 246 10.37 -14.94 8.75
C SER A 246 10.95 -16.22 9.35
N ASN A 247 10.18 -16.88 10.21
CA ASN A 247 10.52 -18.20 10.74
C ASN A 247 10.14 -19.37 9.80
N GLY A 248 9.67 -19.06 8.59
CA GLY A 248 9.48 -20.02 7.48
C GLY A 248 8.28 -20.98 7.62
N LEU A 249 7.50 -20.89 8.69
CA LEU A 249 6.28 -21.68 8.86
C LEU A 249 5.12 -20.86 8.32
N GLU A 250 4.59 -21.25 7.14
CA GLU A 250 3.35 -20.72 6.54
C GLU A 250 3.25 -19.19 6.58
N SER A 251 4.11 -18.50 5.82
CA SER A 251 4.08 -17.04 5.78
C SER A 251 2.82 -16.49 5.12
N HIS A 252 2.40 -15.29 5.55
CA HIS A 252 1.42 -14.50 4.81
C HIS A 252 1.84 -14.34 3.35
N PRO A 253 0.88 -14.38 2.40
CA PRO A 253 1.22 -14.13 1.01
C PRO A 253 1.78 -12.71 0.87
N SER A 254 3.00 -12.63 0.35
CA SER A 254 3.53 -11.36 -0.15
C SER A 254 3.07 -11.16 -1.58
N TRP A 255 3.06 -9.91 -2.04
CA TRP A 255 2.47 -9.58 -3.32
C TRP A 255 3.23 -8.47 -4.03
N MET A 256 3.07 -8.47 -5.34
CA MET A 256 3.32 -7.31 -6.19
C MET A 256 2.04 -7.01 -6.93
N MET A 257 1.66 -5.74 -7.05
CA MET A 257 0.39 -5.33 -7.65
C MET A 257 0.57 -4.08 -8.48
N ARG A 258 -0.01 -4.09 -9.69
CA ARG A 258 -0.37 -2.86 -10.39
C ARG A 258 -1.77 -2.46 -9.98
N PHE A 259 -2.00 -1.19 -9.67
CA PHE A 259 -3.31 -0.75 -9.21
C PHE A 259 -3.62 0.70 -9.52
N ASP A 260 -4.91 1.02 -9.47
CA ASP A 260 -5.46 2.33 -9.22
C ASP A 260 -6.19 2.30 -7.88
N ARG A 261 -6.18 3.44 -7.17
CA ARG A 261 -6.71 3.53 -5.82
C ARG A 261 -7.41 4.86 -5.60
N ALA A 262 -8.52 4.77 -4.87
CA ALA A 262 -9.20 5.93 -4.35
C ALA A 262 -9.51 5.76 -2.87
N GLN A 263 -9.74 6.88 -2.20
CA GLN A 263 -10.09 6.92 -0.78
C GLN A 263 -11.39 7.68 -0.59
N VAL A 264 -12.22 7.17 0.30
CA VAL A 264 -13.43 7.84 0.78
C VAL A 264 -13.25 8.12 2.26
N ALA A 265 -13.38 9.38 2.67
CA ALA A 265 -13.38 9.73 4.08
C ALA A 265 -14.67 9.23 4.75
N THR A 266 -14.54 8.51 5.86
CA THR A 266 -15.67 8.09 6.70
C THR A 266 -15.45 8.57 8.14
N PRO A 267 -16.50 8.62 8.99
CA PRO A 267 -16.34 8.92 10.41
C PRO A 267 -15.39 7.98 11.16
N ALA A 268 -15.23 6.74 10.68
CA ALA A 268 -14.40 5.70 11.30
C ALA A 268 -12.93 5.76 10.86
N GLY A 269 -12.63 6.47 9.76
CA GLY A 269 -11.34 6.46 9.07
C GLY A 269 -11.51 6.37 7.56
N PRO A 270 -10.41 6.38 6.79
CA PRO A 270 -10.50 6.25 5.34
C PRO A 270 -10.96 4.84 4.95
N LEU A 271 -11.88 4.78 3.98
CA LEU A 271 -12.22 3.57 3.23
C LEU A 271 -11.37 3.57 1.96
N GLU A 272 -10.57 2.52 1.77
CA GLU A 272 -9.73 2.35 0.58
C GLU A 272 -10.48 1.53 -0.48
N VAL A 273 -10.44 1.97 -1.74
CA VAL A 273 -10.97 1.21 -2.88
C VAL A 273 -9.82 0.98 -3.85
N VAL A 274 -9.58 -0.28 -4.20
CA VAL A 274 -8.45 -0.69 -5.04
C VAL A 274 -8.96 -1.49 -6.23
N VAL A 275 -8.52 -1.09 -7.43
CA VAL A 275 -8.69 -1.83 -8.68
C VAL A 275 -7.30 -2.24 -9.15
N GLY A 276 -7.03 -3.53 -9.27
CA GLY A 276 -5.65 -3.97 -9.49
C GLY A 276 -5.46 -5.31 -10.19
N SER A 277 -4.23 -5.55 -10.62
CA SER A 277 -3.73 -6.84 -11.09
C SER A 277 -2.51 -7.21 -10.26
N SER A 278 -2.53 -8.36 -9.58
CA SER A 278 -1.50 -8.77 -8.64
C SER A 278 -0.85 -10.09 -9.00
N GLN A 279 0.31 -10.34 -8.40
CA GLN A 279 1.02 -11.61 -8.40
C GLN A 279 1.55 -11.92 -7.00
N PHE A 280 1.59 -13.20 -6.66
CA PHE A 280 2.28 -13.63 -5.45
C PHE A 280 3.78 -13.43 -5.56
N VAL A 281 4.36 -12.98 -4.48
CA VAL A 281 5.80 -12.93 -4.28
C VAL A 281 6.12 -13.88 -3.14
N TYR A 282 7.06 -14.78 -3.35
CA TYR A 282 7.76 -15.41 -2.23
C TYR A 282 9.07 -14.67 -2.06
N PHE A 283 9.57 -14.58 -0.85
CA PHE A 283 10.89 -14.01 -0.62
C PHE A 283 11.65 -14.82 0.40
N THR A 284 12.96 -14.78 0.28
CA THR A 284 13.91 -15.32 1.25
C THR A 284 14.76 -14.17 1.73
N HIS A 285 15.00 -14.12 3.04
CA HIS A 285 15.78 -13.08 3.68
C HIS A 285 16.89 -13.68 4.52
#